data_AF-A0A3D2C5J5-F1
#
_entry.id   AF-A0A3D2C5J5-F1
#
_cell.length_a   1.000
_cell.length_b   1.000
_cell.length_c   1.000
_cell.angle_alpha   90.00
_cell.angle_beta   90.00
_cell.angle_gamma   90.00
#
_symmetry.space_group_name_H-M   'P 1'
#
loop_
_entity.id
_entity.type
_entity.pdbx_description
1 polymer ?
#
loop_
_entity_poly.entity_id
_entity_poly.type
_entity_poly.pdbx_seq_one_letter_code
_entity_poly.pdbx_strand_id
1 'polypeptide(L)'
;MSATPDPSPIQDTLQPEEPVADGAPPIEFLTQDEDAVPVDMGPLDETLIKIGQLAVRTISELKIEDIKVVDVRGRTSYCDLLVLCTASSERQLRAAA
;
A
#
# COMPACT_ATOMS: atom_id res chain seq x y z
N MET A 1 -5.62 15.83 51.73
CA MET A 1 -6.12 17.04 51.05
C MET A 1 -5.43 17.12 49.70
N SER A 2 -6.23 17.22 48.66
CA SER A 2 -5.95 17.01 47.23
C SER A 2 -4.91 17.97 46.65
N ALA A 3 -3.90 17.43 45.98
CA ALA A 3 -3.12 18.15 44.98
C ALA A 3 -3.47 17.53 43.61
N THR A 4 -4.34 18.19 42.86
CA THR A 4 -4.56 17.95 41.44
C THR A 4 -3.59 18.82 40.65
N PRO A 5 -2.74 18.27 39.78
CA PRO A 5 -2.15 19.04 38.70
C PRO A 5 -3.05 18.94 37.46
N ASP A 6 -3.48 20.09 36.95
CA ASP A 6 -4.08 20.27 35.63
C ASP A 6 -3.17 19.70 34.53
N PRO A 7 -3.70 18.97 33.54
CA PRO A 7 -2.97 18.68 32.30
C PRO A 7 -3.08 19.88 31.35
N SER A 8 -2.07 20.74 31.34
CA SER A 8 -1.84 21.66 30.22
C SER A 8 -1.63 20.88 28.91
N PRO A 9 -2.08 21.42 27.77
CA PRO A 9 -2.33 20.66 26.55
C PRO A 9 -1.02 20.11 25.96
N ILE A 10 -1.01 18.80 25.73
CA ILE A 10 -0.01 18.11 24.92
C ILE A 10 -0.07 18.76 23.54
N GLN A 11 0.95 19.53 23.21
CA GLN A 11 1.20 19.96 21.85
C GLN A 11 1.65 18.70 21.10
N ASP A 12 0.68 17.99 20.49
CA ASP A 12 0.93 16.93 19.50
C ASP A 12 1.58 17.58 18.28
N THR A 13 2.87 17.80 18.41
CA THR A 13 3.77 17.96 17.29
C THR A 13 3.92 16.56 16.72
N LEU A 14 2.99 16.15 15.86
CA LEU A 14 3.09 14.90 15.09
C LEU A 14 4.33 15.00 14.21
N GLN A 15 5.45 14.58 14.79
CA GLN A 15 6.67 14.25 14.08
C GLN A 15 6.30 13.14 13.09
N PRO A 16 6.59 13.32 11.78
CA PRO A 16 6.35 12.26 10.82
C PRO A 16 7.26 11.08 11.19
N GLU A 17 6.64 9.96 11.58
CA GLU A 17 7.38 8.76 11.95
C GLU A 17 8.23 8.27 10.79
N GLU A 18 9.52 8.10 11.06
CA GLU A 18 10.51 7.55 10.14
C GLU A 18 10.10 6.13 9.70
N PRO A 19 10.26 5.76 8.42
CA PRO A 19 9.83 4.48 7.92
C PRO A 19 10.70 3.35 8.49
N VAL A 20 10.01 2.32 8.98
CA VAL A 20 10.54 1.07 9.53
C VAL A 20 11.60 0.46 8.58
N ALA A 21 12.82 0.34 9.10
CA ALA A 21 13.91 -0.38 8.46
C ALA A 21 13.70 -1.89 8.55
N ASP A 22 12.99 -2.45 7.58
CA ASP A 22 13.25 -3.79 7.06
C ASP A 22 13.49 -3.60 5.56
N GLY A 23 14.46 -4.30 4.98
CA GLY A 23 14.99 -4.09 3.61
C GLY A 23 14.03 -4.32 2.43
N ALA A 24 12.74 -4.02 2.59
CA ALA A 24 11.79 -3.84 1.51
C ALA A 24 12.01 -2.46 0.86
N PRO A 25 12.03 -2.37 -0.48
CA PRO A 25 12.02 -1.07 -1.13
C PRO A 25 10.76 -0.30 -0.71
N PRO A 26 10.86 1.03 -0.49
CA PRO A 26 9.70 1.83 -0.11
C PRO A 26 8.62 1.71 -1.18
N ILE A 27 7.41 1.36 -0.77
CA ILE A 27 6.25 1.30 -1.67
C ILE A 27 5.85 2.76 -1.96
N GLU A 28 6.37 3.30 -3.04
CA GLU A 28 5.95 4.60 -3.57
C GLU A 28 4.61 4.45 -4.30
N PHE A 29 3.54 4.85 -3.61
CA PHE A 29 2.25 5.12 -4.24
C PHE A 29 2.37 6.41 -5.06
N LEU A 30 2.60 6.27 -6.37
CA LEU A 30 2.50 7.39 -7.30
C LEU A 30 1.02 7.74 -7.49
N THR A 31 0.55 8.80 -6.84
CA THR A 31 -0.66 9.52 -7.28
C THR A 31 -0.32 10.34 -8.51
N GLN A 32 -0.12 9.67 -9.64
CA GLN A 32 -0.20 10.30 -10.96
C GLN A 32 -1.63 10.17 -11.45
N ASP A 33 -2.36 11.28 -11.38
CA ASP A 33 -3.20 11.86 -12.44
C ASP A 33 -4.18 12.87 -11.82
N GLU A 34 -3.93 14.16 -12.11
CA GLU A 34 -4.63 15.34 -11.54
C GLU A 34 -6.08 15.54 -12.04
N ASP A 35 -6.70 14.58 -12.73
CA ASP A 35 -8.11 14.67 -13.16
C ASP A 35 -9.02 13.57 -12.58
N ALA A 36 -8.50 12.67 -11.75
CA ALA A 36 -9.33 11.72 -11.03
C ALA A 36 -9.72 12.33 -9.67
N VAL A 37 -10.99 12.74 -9.53
CA VAL A 37 -11.58 13.00 -8.21
C VAL A 37 -11.19 11.82 -7.31
N PRO A 38 -10.51 12.03 -6.17
CA PRO A 38 -10.28 10.96 -5.22
C PRO A 38 -11.64 10.60 -4.65
N VAL A 39 -12.34 9.70 -5.34
CA VAL A 39 -13.52 9.05 -4.81
C VAL A 39 -12.97 8.17 -3.70
N ASP A 40 -13.06 8.67 -2.47
CA ASP A 40 -12.83 7.85 -1.29
C ASP A 40 -13.87 6.72 -1.32
N MET A 41 -13.47 5.57 -1.88
CA MET A 41 -14.31 4.39 -2.08
C MET A 41 -14.56 3.64 -0.76
N GLY A 42 -14.18 4.23 0.37
CA GLY A 42 -14.20 3.58 1.66
C GLY A 42 -13.13 2.48 1.77
N PRO A 43 -13.08 1.81 2.94
CA PRO A 43 -12.08 0.79 3.19
C PRO A 43 -12.22 -0.36 2.18
N LEU A 44 -11.08 -0.85 1.70
CA LEU A 44 -11.04 -2.12 0.96
C LEU A 44 -11.56 -3.23 1.87
N ASP A 45 -12.36 -4.14 1.30
CA ASP A 45 -12.78 -5.36 1.98
C ASP A 45 -11.53 -6.12 2.45
N GLU A 46 -11.53 -6.57 3.71
CA GLU A 46 -10.45 -7.37 4.27
C GLU A 46 -10.09 -8.58 3.40
N THR A 47 -11.07 -9.14 2.69
CA THR A 47 -10.87 -10.28 1.79
C THR A 47 -10.01 -9.89 0.59
N LEU A 48 -10.27 -8.74 -0.03
CA LEU A 48 -9.50 -8.23 -1.16
C LEU A 48 -8.07 -7.87 -0.75
N ILE A 49 -7.91 -7.28 0.43
CA ILE A 49 -6.60 -6.98 1.01
C ILE A 49 -5.78 -8.27 1.18
N LYS A 50 -6.39 -9.33 1.74
CA LYS A 50 -5.71 -10.63 1.91
C LYS A 50 -5.31 -11.25 0.58
N ILE A 51 -6.15 -11.15 -0.45
CA ILE A 51 -5.82 -11.66 -1.79
C ILE A 51 -4.65 -10.87 -2.40
N GLY A 52 -4.68 -9.54 -2.32
CA GLY A 52 -3.60 -8.68 -2.79
C GLY A 52 -2.27 -8.98 -2.06
N GLN A 53 -2.32 -9.12 -0.73
CA GLN A 53 -1.16 -9.50 0.09
C GLN A 53 -0.61 -10.87 -0.29
N LEU A 54 -1.48 -11.85 -0.56
CA LEU A 54 -1.06 -13.16 -1.02
C LEU A 54 -0.33 -13.05 -2.35
N ALA A 55 -0.91 -12.36 -3.34
CA ALA A 55 -0.29 -12.17 -4.66
C ALA A 55 1.08 -11.50 -4.55
N VAL A 56 1.18 -10.40 -3.80
CA VAL A 56 2.45 -9.68 -3.56
C VAL A 56 3.47 -10.59 -2.90
N ARG A 57 3.07 -11.39 -1.91
CA ARG A 57 3.97 -12.32 -1.24
C ARG A 57 4.52 -13.37 -2.20
N THR A 58 3.66 -14.01 -3.00
CA THR A 58 4.09 -15.03 -3.96
C THR A 58 5.06 -14.46 -5.01
N ILE A 59 4.76 -13.26 -5.51
CA ILE A 59 5.61 -12.54 -6.49
C ILE A 59 6.95 -12.14 -5.85
N SER A 60 6.93 -11.69 -4.59
CA SER A 60 8.13 -11.33 -3.84
C SER A 60 9.04 -12.52 -3.58
N GLU A 61 8.49 -13.71 -3.30
CA GLU A 61 9.27 -14.95 -3.11
C GLU A 61 10.05 -15.34 -4.37
N LEU A 62 9.54 -14.97 -5.55
CA LEU A 62 10.19 -15.18 -6.84
C LEU A 62 11.25 -14.11 -7.20
N LYS A 63 11.51 -13.15 -6.29
CA LYS A 63 12.44 -12.03 -6.47
C LYS A 63 12.11 -11.17 -7.69
N ILE A 64 10.82 -10.95 -7.93
CA ILE A 64 10.34 -10.00 -8.92
C ILE A 64 10.39 -8.60 -8.30
N GLU A 65 10.75 -7.61 -9.12
CA GLU A 65 11.03 -6.25 -8.68
C GLU A 65 9.87 -5.31 -9.03
N ASP A 66 9.90 -4.09 -8.48
CA ASP A 66 8.94 -3.01 -8.74
C ASP A 66 7.46 -3.37 -8.55
N ILE A 67 7.15 -4.12 -7.48
CA ILE A 67 5.77 -4.51 -7.19
C ILE A 67 4.96 -3.29 -6.73
N LYS A 68 3.91 -2.94 -7.47
CA LYS A 68 2.96 -1.87 -7.15
C LYS A 68 1.54 -2.40 -7.14
N VAL A 69 0.77 -2.07 -6.10
CA VAL A 69 -0.65 -2.39 -6.00
C VAL A 69 -1.45 -1.10 -6.18
N VAL A 70 -2.36 -1.11 -7.15
CA VAL A 70 -3.20 0.04 -7.51
C VAL A 70 -4.65 -0.34 -7.27
N ASP A 71 -5.34 0.44 -6.43
CA ASP A 71 -6.79 0.39 -6.33
C ASP A 71 -7.40 1.09 -7.54
N VAL A 72 -8.14 0.33 -8.34
CA VAL A 72 -8.80 0.81 -9.57
C VAL A 72 -10.32 0.77 -9.46
N ARG A 73 -10.87 0.60 -8.25
CA ARG A 73 -12.30 0.70 -8.00
C ARG A 73 -12.82 2.06 -8.47
N GLY A 74 -13.87 2.03 -9.28
CA GLY A 74 -14.47 3.22 -9.90
C GLY A 74 -13.74 3.81 -11.10
N ARG A 75 -12.53 3.32 -11.41
CA ARG A 75 -11.84 3.62 -12.67
C ARG A 75 -12.15 2.58 -13.74
N THR A 76 -12.27 1.31 -13.35
CA THR A 76 -12.62 0.19 -14.24
C THR A 76 -13.67 -0.72 -13.61
N SER A 77 -14.44 -1.43 -14.43
CA SER A 77 -15.46 -2.40 -13.96
C SER A 77 -14.99 -3.85 -13.99
N TYR A 78 -13.77 -4.11 -14.44
CA TYR A 78 -13.27 -5.48 -14.67
C TYR A 78 -12.51 -6.04 -13.47
N CYS A 79 -11.85 -5.18 -12.70
CA CYS A 79 -11.10 -5.56 -11.51
C CYS A 79 -11.11 -4.42 -10.49
N ASP A 80 -10.93 -4.79 -9.21
CA ASP A 80 -10.85 -3.85 -8.10
C ASP A 80 -9.40 -3.46 -7.79
N LEU A 81 -8.47 -4.41 -7.90
CA LEU A 81 -7.04 -4.24 -7.63
C LEU A 81 -6.22 -4.64 -8.85
N LEU A 82 -5.22 -3.82 -9.18
CA LEU A 82 -4.17 -4.12 -10.15
C LEU A 82 -2.85 -4.31 -9.43
N VAL A 83 -2.17 -5.42 -9.68
CA VAL A 83 -0.80 -5.66 -9.20
C VAL A 83 0.13 -5.60 -10.40
N LEU A 84 1.01 -4.60 -10.41
CA LEU A 84 2.02 -4.38 -11.44
C LEU A 84 3.36 -4.84 -10.88
N CYS A 85 4.18 -5.48 -11.71
CA CYS A 85 5.52 -5.91 -11.32
C CYS A 85 6.42 -6.05 -12.55
N THR A 86 7.73 -5.96 -12.34
CA THR A 86 8.74 -6.07 -13.39
C THR A 86 9.53 -7.36 -13.23
N ALA A 87 9.43 -8.24 -14.23
CA ALA A 87 10.24 -9.45 -14.29
C ALA A 87 11.48 -9.24 -15.17
N SER A 88 12.65 -9.72 -14.72
CA SER A 88 13.91 -9.57 -15.48
C SER A 88 14.02 -10.51 -16.68
N SER A 89 13.17 -11.54 -16.76
CA SER A 89 13.14 -12.50 -17.85
C SER A 89 11.75 -13.09 -18.08
N GLU A 90 11.50 -13.57 -19.30
CA GLU A 90 10.27 -14.27 -19.64
C GLU A 90 10.06 -15.53 -18.78
N ARG A 91 11.15 -16.22 -18.41
CA ARG A 91 11.10 -17.39 -17.53
C ARG A 91 10.58 -17.03 -16.13
N GLN A 92 11.02 -15.91 -15.57
CA GLN A 92 10.51 -15.43 -14.28
C GLN A 92 9.04 -15.03 -14.39
N LEU A 93 8.67 -14.34 -15.47
CA LEU A 93 7.29 -13.95 -15.72
C LEU A 93 6.35 -15.17 -15.78
N ARG A 94 6.77 -16.24 -16.47
CA ARG A 94 6.03 -17.51 -16.51
C ARG A 94 5.99 -18.27 -15.20
N ALA A 95 6.94 -18.04 -14.29
CA ALA A 95 6.93 -18.67 -12.97
C ALA A 95 5.97 -17.95 -11.99
N ALA A 96 5.68 -16.69 -12.26
CA ALA A 96 4.81 -15.86 -11.42
C ALA A 96 3.35 -15.81 -11.89
N ALA A 97 3.09 -16.12 -13.17
CA ALA A 97 1.75 -16.27 -13.73
C ALA A 97 1.12 -17.63 -13.36
#